data_AF-A0AAW0DMH9-F1
#
_entry.id   AF-A0AAW0DMH9-F1
#
_cell.length_a   1.000
_cell.length_b   1.000
_cell.length_c   1.000
_cell.angle_alpha   90.00
_cell.angle_beta   90.00
_cell.angle_gamma   90.00
#
_symmetry.space_group_name_H-M   'P 1'
#
loop_
_entity.id
_entity.type
_entity.pdbx_description
1 polymer ?
#
loop_
_entity_poly.entity_id
_entity_poly.type
_entity_poly.pdbx_seq_one_letter_code
_entity_poly.pdbx_strand_id
1 'polypeptide(L)'
;MSQELDSKYHRRITDEGAAILRDAFNQGMTRPTREQKEHLIGRINVLPGCEGYTVGKLTSLFGEWRHKSGLTEPIHKRMMLSPRKNDGTSSPTASLASDHIETLRILYEGTTHEPRQELVDTWARLLRVPSAEVTAWIRAEQLQREAKELRTELLLAMHHDVDDATTREPAPQSTEEFNKMFRPYGEMMKTFLDWVEREPCEAIGVSD
;
A
#
# COMPACT_ATOMS: atom_id res chain seq x y z
N MET A 1 -29.00 51.44 9.12
CA MET A 1 -27.57 51.13 9.34
C MET A 1 -27.52 49.81 10.09
N SER A 2 -27.46 48.70 9.37
CA SER A 2 -27.45 47.35 9.96
C SER A 2 -26.00 46.94 10.15
N GLN A 3 -25.62 46.72 11.41
CA GLN A 3 -24.29 46.27 11.79
C GLN A 3 -24.12 44.80 11.38
N GLU A 4 -23.19 44.56 10.45
CA GLU A 4 -22.64 43.23 10.13
C GLU A 4 -21.90 42.70 11.36
N LEU A 5 -22.46 41.66 11.97
CA LEU A 5 -21.71 40.82 12.90
C LEU A 5 -20.84 39.87 12.08
N ASP A 6 -19.55 40.20 12.01
CA ASP A 6 -18.48 39.31 11.52
C ASP A 6 -18.41 38.06 12.41
N SER A 7 -19.28 37.12 12.08
CA SER A 7 -19.40 35.82 12.70
C SER A 7 -18.20 34.98 12.25
N LYS A 8 -17.20 34.90 13.11
CA LYS A 8 -15.95 34.10 13.01
C LYS A 8 -16.21 32.58 13.00
N TYR A 9 -17.37 32.17 12.51
CA TYR A 9 -17.77 30.78 12.34
C TYR A 9 -17.46 30.43 10.89
N HIS A 10 -16.69 29.35 10.70
CA HIS A 10 -16.42 28.81 9.39
C HIS A 10 -17.75 28.65 8.65
N ARG A 11 -17.98 29.47 7.61
CA ARG A 11 -19.19 29.40 6.79
C ARG A 11 -19.30 27.97 6.27
N ARG A 12 -20.21 27.21 6.89
CA ARG A 12 -20.58 25.88 6.43
C ARG A 12 -21.12 26.06 5.01
N ILE A 13 -20.69 25.19 4.09
CA ILE A 13 -21.25 25.16 2.75
C ILE A 13 -22.78 25.09 2.84
N THR A 14 -23.48 25.81 1.97
CA THR A 14 -24.94 25.74 1.92
C THR A 14 -25.38 24.31 1.57
N ASP A 15 -26.59 23.93 1.98
CA ASP A 15 -27.11 22.58 1.71
C ASP A 15 -27.17 22.29 0.21
N GLU A 16 -27.46 23.31 -0.60
CA GLU A 16 -27.45 23.25 -2.07
C GLU A 16 -26.04 22.99 -2.63
N GLY A 17 -25.02 23.71 -2.15
CA GLY A 17 -23.63 23.48 -2.54
C GLY A 17 -23.15 22.09 -2.13
N ALA A 18 -23.56 21.63 -0.94
CA ALA A 18 -23.24 20.28 -0.46
C ALA A 18 -23.92 19.18 -1.28
N ALA A 19 -25.12 19.43 -1.83
CA ALA A 19 -25.83 18.51 -2.70
C ALA A 19 -25.09 18.32 -4.04
N ILE A 20 -24.62 19.42 -4.66
CA ILE A 20 -23.82 19.37 -5.90
C ILE A 20 -22.55 18.55 -5.69
N LEU A 21 -21.85 18.78 -4.58
CA LEU A 21 -20.62 18.03 -4.29
C LEU A 21 -20.90 16.55 -4.05
N ARG A 22 -21.95 16.20 -3.29
CA ARG A 22 -22.32 14.81 -3.01
C ARG A 22 -22.71 14.06 -4.28
N ASP A 23 -23.48 14.71 -5.15
CA ASP A 23 -23.86 14.15 -6.45
C ASP A 23 -22.63 13.82 -7.30
N ALA A 24 -21.68 14.76 -7.43
CA ALA A 24 -20.43 14.51 -8.14
C ALA A 24 -19.61 13.35 -7.54
N PHE A 25 -19.57 13.24 -6.21
CA PHE A 25 -18.88 12.15 -5.54
C PHE A 25 -19.55 10.79 -5.79
N ASN A 26 -20.89 10.73 -5.73
CA ASN A 26 -21.68 9.52 -6.00
C ASN A 26 -21.58 9.07 -7.46
N GLN A 27 -21.34 10.01 -8.40
CA GLN A 27 -21.03 9.72 -9.80
C GLN A 27 -19.61 9.15 -10.01
N GLY A 28 -18.86 8.89 -8.93
CA GLY A 28 -17.53 8.29 -8.98
C GLY A 28 -16.38 9.29 -9.06
N MET A 29 -16.65 10.61 -9.00
CA MET A 29 -15.62 11.66 -9.05
C MET A 29 -14.89 11.78 -7.70
N THR A 30 -14.29 10.70 -7.20
CA THR A 30 -13.67 10.64 -5.87
C THR A 30 -12.35 11.43 -5.80
N ARG A 31 -11.66 11.60 -6.93
CA ARG A 31 -10.41 12.36 -7.08
C ARG A 31 -10.52 13.34 -8.26
N PRO A 32 -11.23 14.46 -8.11
CA PRO A 32 -11.43 15.40 -9.20
C PRO A 32 -10.10 15.98 -9.70
N THR A 33 -9.93 16.05 -11.02
CA THR A 33 -8.80 16.74 -11.68
C THR A 33 -8.88 18.25 -11.43
N ARG A 34 -7.81 18.98 -11.75
CA ARG A 34 -7.78 20.45 -11.57
C ARG A 34 -8.97 21.13 -12.27
N GLU A 35 -9.21 20.77 -13.53
CA GLU A 35 -10.32 21.30 -14.34
C GLU A 35 -11.70 20.97 -13.73
N GLN A 36 -11.87 19.75 -13.24
CA GLN A 36 -13.12 19.33 -12.58
C GLN A 36 -13.36 20.11 -11.28
N LYS A 37 -12.32 20.42 -10.51
CA LYS A 37 -12.43 21.26 -9.31
C LYS A 37 -12.82 22.69 -9.64
N GLU A 38 -12.22 23.28 -10.68
CA GLU A 38 -12.54 24.62 -11.14
C GLU A 38 -14.00 24.71 -11.62
N HIS A 39 -14.48 23.70 -12.35
CA HIS A 39 -15.87 23.60 -12.77
C HIS A 39 -16.86 23.48 -11.59
N LEU A 40 -16.56 22.64 -10.58
CA LEU A 40 -17.39 22.50 -9.38
C LEU A 40 -17.47 23.80 -8.58
N ILE A 41 -16.36 24.53 -8.47
CA ILE A 41 -16.32 25.83 -7.78
C ILE A 41 -17.09 26.88 -8.56
N GLY A 42 -16.97 26.89 -9.89
CA GLY A 42 -17.79 27.76 -10.74
C GLY A 42 -19.28 27.58 -10.47
N ARG A 43 -19.74 26.33 -10.33
CA ARG A 43 -21.15 26.02 -9.99
C ARG A 43 -21.54 26.44 -8.57
N ILE A 44 -20.65 26.25 -7.60
CA ILE A 44 -20.90 26.56 -6.18
C ILE A 44 -20.89 28.06 -5.92
N ASN A 45 -20.01 28.83 -6.58
CA ASN A 45 -19.89 30.27 -6.38
C ASN A 45 -21.08 31.07 -6.94
N VAL A 46 -21.92 30.45 -7.79
CA VAL A 46 -23.18 31.04 -8.26
C VAL A 46 -24.25 31.03 -7.16
N LEU A 47 -24.10 30.19 -6.12
CA LEU A 47 -25.06 30.08 -5.03
C LEU A 47 -24.83 31.16 -3.95
N PRO A 48 -25.90 31.79 -3.44
CA PRO A 48 -25.78 32.83 -2.42
C PRO A 48 -25.16 32.27 -1.15
N GLY A 49 -24.12 32.93 -0.64
CA GLY A 49 -23.41 32.54 0.59
C GLY A 49 -22.27 31.53 0.38
N CYS A 50 -22.00 31.12 -0.86
CA CYS A 50 -20.87 30.26 -1.21
C CYS A 50 -19.75 30.98 -1.99
N GLU A 51 -19.77 32.32 -2.10
CA GLU A 51 -18.85 33.06 -2.97
C GLU A 51 -17.35 32.90 -2.59
N GLY A 52 -17.08 32.56 -1.33
CA GLY A 52 -15.73 32.34 -0.79
C GLY A 52 -15.29 30.88 -0.74
N TYR A 53 -15.90 30.00 -1.53
CA TYR A 53 -15.51 28.59 -1.58
C TYR A 53 -14.28 28.41 -2.48
N THR A 54 -13.22 27.80 -1.94
CA THR A 54 -11.92 27.70 -2.62
C THR A 54 -11.56 26.25 -2.96
N VAL A 55 -10.64 26.07 -3.91
CA VAL A 55 -10.08 24.77 -4.31
C VAL A 55 -9.50 24.00 -3.12
N GLY A 56 -8.91 24.71 -2.16
CA GLY A 56 -8.37 24.13 -0.93
C GLY A 56 -9.46 23.47 -0.07
N LYS A 57 -10.58 24.17 0.15
CA LYS A 57 -11.73 23.66 0.91
C LYS A 57 -12.35 22.44 0.22
N LEU A 58 -12.52 22.50 -1.10
CA LEU A 58 -13.02 21.38 -1.90
C LEU A 58 -12.09 20.17 -1.78
N THR A 59 -10.78 20.37 -1.91
CA THR A 59 -9.79 19.28 -1.82
C THR A 59 -9.80 18.63 -0.45
N SER A 60 -9.90 19.42 0.62
CA SER A 60 -10.01 18.91 1.99
C SER A 60 -11.30 18.10 2.19
N LEU A 61 -12.43 18.60 1.67
CA LEU A 61 -13.73 17.96 1.81
C LEU A 61 -13.81 16.61 1.06
N PHE A 62 -13.30 16.54 -0.17
CA PHE A 62 -13.17 15.25 -0.88
C PHE A 62 -12.18 14.32 -0.17
N GLY A 63 -11.15 14.86 0.48
CA GLY A 63 -10.26 14.09 1.36
C GLY A 63 -11.01 13.42 2.50
N GLU A 64 -11.79 14.19 3.26
CA GLU A 64 -12.62 13.66 4.34
C GLU A 64 -13.63 12.62 3.86
N TRP A 65 -14.26 12.83 2.70
CA TRP A 65 -15.23 11.88 2.15
C TRP A 65 -14.57 10.57 1.71
N ARG A 66 -13.38 10.62 1.11
CA ARG A 66 -12.61 9.41 0.84
C ARG A 66 -12.21 8.69 2.12
N HIS A 67 -11.78 9.41 3.16
CA HIS A 67 -11.49 8.80 4.46
C HIS A 67 -12.72 8.13 5.08
N LYS A 68 -13.88 8.81 5.07
CA LYS A 68 -15.13 8.25 5.60
C LYS A 68 -15.64 7.07 4.79
N SER A 69 -15.34 7.02 3.49
CA SER A 69 -15.74 5.94 2.59
C SER A 69 -14.71 4.81 2.51
N GLY A 70 -13.64 4.84 3.32
CA GLY A 70 -12.58 3.82 3.29
C GLY A 70 -11.65 3.85 2.06
N LEU A 71 -11.76 4.88 1.21
CA LEU A 71 -10.96 5.04 -0.02
C LEU A 71 -9.55 5.58 0.24
N THR A 72 -9.31 6.15 1.42
CA THR A 72 -7.97 6.60 1.85
C THR A 72 -7.77 6.31 3.33
N GLU A 73 -6.68 5.62 3.66
CA GLU A 73 -6.21 5.44 5.03
C GLU A 73 -5.77 6.80 5.63
N PRO A 74 -6.13 7.12 6.89
CA PRO A 74 -5.86 8.41 7.53
C PRO A 74 -4.37 8.75 7.60
N ILE A 75 -3.99 9.86 6.95
CA ILE A 75 -2.60 10.37 6.87
C ILE A 75 -2.01 10.69 8.25
N HIS A 76 -2.85 10.95 9.26
CA HIS A 76 -2.38 11.25 10.62
C HIS A 76 -1.73 10.09 11.37
N LYS A 77 -1.73 8.87 10.83
CA LYS A 77 -0.88 7.77 11.35
C LYS A 77 0.55 7.78 10.82
N ARG A 78 0.87 8.60 9.80
CA ARG A 78 2.16 8.53 9.07
C ARG A 78 3.30 9.34 9.70
N MET A 79 3.03 10.29 10.60
CA MET A 79 4.07 11.19 11.14
C MET A 79 4.52 10.91 12.57
N MET A 80 3.96 9.92 13.26
CA MET A 80 4.34 9.58 14.66
C MET A 80 4.98 8.20 14.83
N LEU A 81 5.48 7.56 13.76
CA LEU A 81 6.22 6.31 13.88
C LEU A 81 7.57 6.40 13.14
N SER A 82 8.61 6.60 13.95
CA SER A 82 10.01 6.24 13.68
C SER A 82 10.13 4.71 13.42
N PRO A 83 11.21 4.22 12.78
CA PRO A 83 11.18 3.07 11.91
C PRO A 83 11.18 1.76 12.71
N ARG A 84 10.12 0.97 12.60
CA ARG A 84 10.20 -0.44 12.97
C ARG A 84 9.15 -1.29 12.26
N LYS A 85 9.70 -2.24 11.49
CA LYS A 85 9.09 -3.40 10.85
C LYS A 85 8.16 -3.13 9.67
N ASN A 86 8.68 -3.54 8.51
CA ASN A 86 7.93 -4.20 7.46
C ASN A 86 6.79 -5.03 8.07
N ASP A 87 5.55 -4.68 7.72
CA ASP A 87 4.49 -5.66 7.52
C ASP A 87 3.70 -5.20 6.30
N GLY A 88 4.28 -5.49 5.14
CA GLY A 88 3.53 -5.57 3.91
C GLY A 88 2.78 -6.89 3.89
N THR A 89 1.56 -6.92 4.40
CA THR A 89 0.51 -7.82 3.93
C THR A 89 -0.80 -7.33 4.54
N SER A 90 -1.67 -6.73 3.73
CA SER A 90 -3.09 -6.68 4.03
C SER A 90 -3.61 -8.12 4.02
N SER A 91 -3.41 -8.80 5.14
CA SER A 91 -3.92 -10.13 5.39
C SER A 91 -5.45 -10.04 5.44
N PRO A 92 -6.19 -10.94 4.78
CA PRO A 92 -7.66 -11.01 4.81
C PRO A 92 -8.24 -11.30 6.21
N THR A 93 -7.41 -11.30 7.26
CA THR A 93 -7.72 -11.66 8.64
C THR A 93 -8.08 -10.47 9.53
N ALA A 94 -8.17 -9.24 8.98
CA ALA A 94 -8.47 -8.02 9.76
C ALA A 94 -9.85 -8.03 10.46
N SER A 95 -10.73 -8.98 10.13
CA SER A 95 -12.03 -9.21 10.79
C SER A 95 -11.93 -10.13 12.03
N LEU A 96 -10.89 -10.97 12.11
CA LEU A 96 -10.77 -11.99 13.15
C LEU A 96 -10.11 -11.43 14.40
N ALA A 97 -10.74 -11.60 15.56
CA ALA A 97 -10.14 -11.27 16.85
C ALA A 97 -8.85 -12.06 17.06
N SER A 98 -7.85 -11.44 17.71
CA SER A 98 -6.55 -12.07 17.98
C SER A 98 -6.69 -13.42 18.70
N ASP A 99 -7.67 -13.55 19.59
CA ASP A 99 -7.93 -14.78 20.36
C ASP A 99 -8.46 -15.91 19.45
N HIS A 100 -9.23 -15.56 18.42
CA HIS A 100 -9.72 -16.52 17.43
C HIS A 100 -8.59 -17.01 16.53
N ILE A 101 -7.65 -16.14 16.18
CA ILE A 101 -6.49 -16.49 15.36
C ILE A 101 -5.59 -17.50 16.09
N GLU A 102 -5.32 -17.28 17.37
CA GLU A 102 -4.49 -18.22 18.14
C GLU A 102 -5.17 -19.58 18.31
N THR A 103 -6.49 -19.57 18.56
CA THR A 103 -7.27 -20.82 18.63
C THR A 103 -7.28 -21.55 17.28
N LEU A 104 -7.44 -20.84 16.17
CA LEU A 104 -7.36 -21.41 14.82
C LEU A 104 -5.99 -22.00 14.52
N ARG A 105 -4.90 -21.34 14.95
CA ARG A 105 -3.55 -21.85 14.80
C ARG A 105 -3.37 -23.19 15.51
N ILE A 106 -3.79 -23.30 16.77
CA ILE A 106 -3.72 -24.55 17.54
C ILE A 106 -4.52 -25.67 16.86
N LEU A 107 -5.75 -25.37 16.41
CA LEU A 107 -6.60 -26.34 15.72
C LEU A 107 -6.02 -26.78 14.37
N TYR A 108 -5.39 -25.86 13.64
CA TYR A 108 -4.79 -26.11 12.36
C TYR A 108 -3.50 -26.93 12.47
N GLU A 109 -2.65 -26.66 13.45
CA GLU A 109 -1.44 -27.46 13.73
C GLU A 109 -1.77 -28.90 14.14
N GLY A 110 -2.88 -29.10 14.86
CA GLY A 110 -3.34 -30.41 15.29
C GLY A 110 -4.05 -31.24 14.22
N THR A 111 -4.22 -30.73 13.01
CA THR A 111 -4.99 -31.39 11.94
C THR A 111 -4.20 -31.48 10.63
N THR A 112 -4.73 -32.25 9.67
CA THR A 112 -4.16 -32.29 8.32
C THR A 112 -4.23 -30.90 7.72
N HIS A 113 -3.11 -30.39 7.17
CA HIS A 113 -2.96 -29.05 6.60
C HIS A 113 -3.94 -28.71 5.45
N GLU A 114 -4.77 -29.66 5.03
CA GLU A 114 -5.96 -29.47 4.23
C GLU A 114 -7.21 -29.94 5.01
N PRO A 115 -7.76 -29.11 5.90
CA PRO A 115 -8.96 -29.47 6.65
C PRO A 115 -10.15 -29.58 5.71
N ARG A 116 -10.92 -30.68 5.83
CA ARG A 116 -12.19 -30.87 5.09
C ARG A 116 -13.21 -29.79 5.49
N GLN A 117 -14.14 -29.46 4.59
CA GLN A 117 -15.14 -28.41 4.83
C GLN A 117 -15.97 -28.63 6.12
N GLU A 118 -16.29 -29.88 6.46
CA GLU A 118 -17.01 -30.24 7.70
C GLU A 118 -16.26 -29.82 8.96
N LEU A 119 -14.93 -29.89 8.92
CA LEU A 119 -14.05 -29.49 10.01
C LEU A 119 -13.97 -27.96 10.10
N VAL A 120 -13.86 -27.29 8.96
CA VAL A 120 -13.93 -25.82 8.85
C VAL A 120 -15.25 -25.28 9.41
N ASP A 121 -16.38 -25.91 9.08
CA ASP A 121 -17.70 -25.53 9.59
C ASP A 121 -17.84 -25.79 11.09
N THR A 122 -17.11 -26.77 11.63
CA THR A 122 -17.05 -27.03 13.06
C THR A 122 -16.24 -25.96 13.79
N TRP A 123 -15.08 -25.56 13.24
CA TRP A 123 -14.28 -24.46 13.76
C TRP A 123 -15.03 -23.13 13.70
N ALA A 124 -15.74 -22.86 12.61
CA ALA A 124 -16.60 -21.70 12.43
C ALA A 124 -17.68 -21.62 13.52
N ARG A 125 -18.37 -22.74 13.80
CA ARG A 125 -19.37 -22.83 14.88
C ARG A 125 -18.75 -22.66 16.26
N LEU A 126 -17.59 -23.24 16.50
CA LEU A 126 -16.88 -23.14 17.79
C LEU A 126 -16.47 -21.71 18.10
N LEU A 127 -15.97 -20.99 17.10
CA LEU A 127 -15.49 -19.61 17.23
C LEU A 127 -16.60 -18.56 17.02
N ARG A 128 -17.79 -18.99 16.61
CA ARG A 128 -18.92 -18.12 16.22
C ARG A 128 -18.54 -17.12 15.12
N VAL A 129 -17.76 -17.60 14.16
CA VAL A 129 -17.21 -16.84 13.03
C VAL A 129 -17.76 -17.44 11.73
N PRO A 130 -17.97 -16.66 10.66
CA PRO A 130 -18.37 -17.21 9.36
C PRO A 130 -17.34 -18.23 8.83
N SER A 131 -17.81 -19.34 8.27
CA SER A 131 -16.92 -20.36 7.68
C SER A 131 -16.06 -19.82 6.53
N ALA A 132 -16.55 -18.78 5.84
CA ALA A 132 -15.78 -18.05 4.83
C ALA A 132 -14.52 -17.39 5.40
N GLU A 133 -14.60 -16.81 6.61
CA GLU A 133 -13.44 -16.18 7.25
C GLU A 133 -12.41 -17.21 7.71
N VAL A 134 -12.87 -18.34 8.25
CA VAL A 134 -11.99 -19.47 8.63
C VAL A 134 -11.29 -20.04 7.39
N THR A 135 -12.02 -20.21 6.28
CA THR A 135 -11.46 -20.68 5.00
C THR A 135 -10.42 -19.70 4.45
N ALA A 136 -10.71 -18.40 4.51
CA ALA A 136 -9.78 -17.36 4.08
C ALA A 136 -8.50 -17.36 4.93
N TRP A 137 -8.65 -17.54 6.25
CA TRP A 137 -7.51 -17.67 7.17
C TRP A 137 -6.64 -18.89 6.84
N ILE A 138 -7.25 -20.07 6.63
CA ILE A 138 -6.52 -21.30 6.27
C ILE A 138 -5.70 -21.11 5.00
N ARG A 139 -6.29 -20.52 3.94
CA ARG A 139 -5.58 -20.25 2.68
C ARG A 139 -4.40 -19.29 2.87
N ALA A 140 -4.60 -18.25 3.69
CA ALA A 140 -3.53 -17.30 3.99
C ALA A 140 -2.38 -17.97 4.75
N GLU A 141 -2.70 -18.85 5.70
CA GLU A 141 -1.71 -19.60 6.49
C GLU A 141 -0.91 -20.59 5.61
N GLN A 142 -1.58 -21.29 4.69
CA GLN A 142 -0.95 -22.16 3.70
C GLN A 142 0.05 -21.40 2.82
N LEU A 143 -0.37 -20.26 2.25
CA LEU A 143 0.48 -19.43 1.40
C LEU A 143 1.68 -18.86 2.17
N GLN A 144 1.49 -18.49 3.45
CA GLN A 144 2.59 -18.02 4.28
C GLN A 144 3.61 -19.12 4.56
N ARG A 145 3.16 -20.37 4.71
CA ARG A 145 4.03 -21.53 4.92
C ARG A 145 4.85 -21.84 3.67
N GLU A 146 4.22 -21.87 2.50
CA GLU A 146 4.92 -22.03 1.22
C GLU A 146 5.98 -20.94 1.02
N ALA A 147 5.63 -19.68 1.30
CA ALA A 147 6.58 -18.56 1.21
C ALA A 147 7.76 -18.72 2.20
N LYS A 148 7.52 -19.25 3.40
CA LYS A 148 8.59 -19.56 4.36
C LYS A 148 9.48 -20.70 3.87
N GLU A 149 8.90 -21.75 3.31
CA GLU A 149 9.65 -22.89 2.75
C GLU A 149 10.53 -22.45 1.58
N LEU A 150 9.99 -21.71 0.62
CA LEU A 150 10.76 -21.12 -0.48
C LEU A 150 11.89 -20.21 0.01
N ARG A 151 11.62 -19.41 1.05
CA ARG A 151 12.66 -18.58 1.65
C ARG A 151 13.78 -19.42 2.28
N THR A 152 13.43 -20.49 2.98
CA THR A 152 14.45 -21.38 3.57
C THR A 152 15.25 -22.11 2.51
N GLU A 153 14.60 -22.55 1.42
CA GLU A 153 15.27 -23.18 0.28
C GLU A 153 16.23 -22.22 -0.41
N LEU A 154 15.80 -20.98 -0.67
CA LEU A 154 16.66 -19.94 -1.23
C LEU A 154 17.88 -19.67 -0.34
N LEU A 155 17.66 -19.59 0.98
CA LEU A 155 18.77 -19.41 1.94
C LEU A 155 19.74 -20.59 1.90
N LEU A 156 19.23 -21.83 1.82
CA LEU A 156 20.05 -23.03 1.67
C LEU A 156 20.86 -23.00 0.36
N ALA A 157 20.23 -22.65 -0.77
CA ALA A 157 20.90 -22.52 -2.05
C ALA A 157 22.02 -21.48 -2.01
N MET A 158 21.76 -20.31 -1.43
CA MET A 158 22.78 -19.28 -1.23
C MET A 158 23.93 -19.74 -0.34
N HIS A 159 23.68 -20.57 0.69
CA HIS A 159 24.73 -21.14 1.51
C HIS A 159 25.61 -22.12 0.73
N HIS A 160 25.01 -22.96 -0.11
CA HIS A 160 25.77 -23.88 -0.96
C HIS A 160 26.66 -23.15 -1.99
N ASP A 161 26.17 -22.06 -2.59
CA ASP A 161 26.97 -21.26 -3.55
C ASP A 161 28.15 -20.55 -2.89
N VAL A 162 28.02 -20.15 -1.62
CA VAL A 162 29.10 -19.52 -0.84
C VAL A 162 30.18 -20.54 -0.46
N ASP A 163 29.79 -21.78 -0.15
CA ASP A 163 30.73 -22.84 0.18
C ASP A 163 31.44 -23.39 -1.08
N ASP A 164 30.81 -23.38 -2.26
CA ASP A 164 31.48 -23.78 -3.52
C ASP A 164 32.45 -22.70 -4.03
N ALA A 165 32.16 -21.42 -3.73
CA ALA A 165 33.08 -20.31 -3.90
C ALA A 165 34.32 -20.37 -2.96
N THR A 166 34.38 -21.33 -2.03
CA THR A 166 35.61 -21.61 -1.27
C THR A 166 36.68 -22.33 -2.11
N THR A 167 36.38 -22.69 -3.36
CA THR A 167 37.38 -22.90 -4.43
C THR A 167 37.99 -21.54 -4.80
N ARG A 168 38.64 -20.94 -3.81
CA ARG A 168 39.09 -19.54 -3.78
C ARG A 168 40.12 -19.30 -4.86
N GLU A 169 39.81 -18.38 -5.77
CA GLU A 169 40.88 -17.50 -6.23
C GLU A 169 41.56 -16.89 -4.99
N PRO A 170 42.90 -16.92 -4.93
CA PRO A 170 43.62 -16.43 -3.77
C PRO A 170 43.20 -15.01 -3.46
N ALA A 171 42.94 -14.73 -2.18
CA ALA A 171 42.67 -13.37 -1.74
C ALA A 171 43.82 -12.47 -2.22
N PRO A 172 43.53 -11.27 -2.75
CA PRO A 172 44.57 -10.40 -3.27
C PRO A 172 45.58 -10.12 -2.18
N GLN A 173 46.85 -10.38 -2.46
CA GLN A 173 47.93 -10.13 -1.50
C GLN A 173 48.40 -8.68 -1.54
N SER A 174 47.92 -7.90 -2.51
CA SER A 174 48.28 -6.50 -2.69
C SER A 174 47.11 -5.67 -3.19
N THR A 175 47.17 -4.37 -2.92
CA THR A 175 46.24 -3.37 -3.47
C THR A 175 46.26 -3.34 -5.00
N GLU A 176 47.41 -3.63 -5.61
CA GLU A 176 47.55 -3.63 -7.06
C GLU A 176 46.82 -4.81 -7.71
N GLU A 177 46.91 -5.99 -7.09
CA GLU A 177 46.18 -7.18 -7.50
C GLU A 177 44.67 -7.01 -7.28
N PHE A 178 44.26 -6.42 -6.16
CA PHE A 178 42.86 -6.05 -5.91
C PHE A 178 42.34 -5.13 -7.03
N ASN A 179 43.04 -4.04 -7.34
CA ASN A 179 42.64 -3.12 -8.40
C ASN A 179 42.61 -3.79 -9.78
N LYS A 180 43.50 -4.75 -10.03
CA LYS A 180 43.53 -5.52 -11.28
C LYS A 180 42.29 -6.40 -11.43
N MET A 181 41.82 -7.04 -10.36
CA MET A 181 40.61 -7.86 -10.37
C MET A 181 39.33 -7.04 -10.59
N PHE A 182 39.29 -5.80 -10.10
CA PHE A 182 38.12 -4.93 -10.22
C PHE A 182 38.12 -4.01 -11.45
N ARG A 183 39.23 -3.92 -12.19
CA ARG A 183 39.33 -3.10 -13.41
C ARG A 183 38.23 -3.36 -14.45
N PRO A 184 37.90 -4.62 -14.81
CA PRO A 184 36.88 -4.90 -15.81
C PRO A 184 35.51 -4.34 -15.41
N TYR A 185 35.16 -4.39 -14.13
CA TYR A 185 33.90 -3.84 -13.61
C TYR A 185 33.89 -2.31 -13.63
N GLY A 186 35.03 -1.67 -13.36
CA GLY A 186 35.16 -0.22 -13.48
C GLY A 186 34.96 0.26 -14.92
N GLU A 187 35.51 -0.45 -15.90
CA GLU A 187 35.33 -0.14 -17.33
C GLU A 187 33.88 -0.39 -17.78
N MET A 188 33.25 -1.46 -17.30
CA MET A 188 31.83 -1.75 -17.57
C MET A 188 30.91 -0.69 -16.95
N MET A 189 31.17 -0.26 -15.72
CA MET A 189 30.39 0.82 -15.08
C MET A 189 30.57 2.14 -15.82
N LYS A 190 31.79 2.45 -16.26
CA LYS A 190 32.07 3.66 -17.03
C LYS A 190 31.33 3.66 -18.37
N THR A 191 31.35 2.54 -19.10
CA THR A 191 30.61 2.41 -20.37
C THR A 191 29.10 2.50 -20.17
N PHE A 192 28.57 1.94 -19.08
CA PHE A 192 27.17 2.10 -18.72
C PHE A 192 26.79 3.56 -18.45
N LEU A 193 27.59 4.29 -17.67
CA LEU A 193 27.33 5.70 -17.38
C LEU A 193 27.44 6.58 -18.64
N ASP A 194 28.45 6.35 -19.47
CA ASP A 194 28.59 7.00 -20.78
C ASP A 194 27.38 6.74 -21.69
N TRP A 195 26.78 5.54 -21.63
CA TRP A 195 25.57 5.21 -22.38
C TRP A 195 24.34 5.96 -21.84
N VAL A 196 24.14 5.96 -20.52
CA VAL A 196 23.03 6.68 -19.86
C VAL A 196 23.10 8.19 -20.10
N GLU A 197 24.30 8.76 -20.14
CA GLU A 197 24.49 10.20 -20.38
C GLU A 197 24.27 10.60 -21.85
N ARG A 198 24.47 9.68 -22.80
CA ARG A 198 24.33 9.95 -24.25
C ARG A 198 22.92 9.72 -24.78
N GLU A 199 22.15 8.81 -24.18
CA GLU A 199 20.75 8.57 -24.54
C GLU A 199 19.81 8.92 -23.38
N PRO A 200 19.20 10.13 -23.35
CA PRO A 200 18.02 10.33 -22.52
C PRO A 200 16.95 9.38 -23.06
N CYS A 201 16.42 8.51 -22.19
CA CYS A 201 15.43 7.47 -22.50
C CYS A 201 14.27 7.97 -23.39
N GLU A 202 14.44 7.96 -24.71
CA GLU A 202 13.40 8.19 -25.71
C GLU A 202 13.40 7.03 -26.72
N ALA A 203 13.27 5.78 -26.25
CA ALA A 203 12.81 4.67 -27.07
C ALA A 203 12.65 3.37 -26.25
N ILE A 204 11.69 3.33 -25.33
CA ILE A 204 10.95 2.07 -25.11
C ILE A 204 9.52 2.37 -25.50
N GLY A 205 9.31 2.44 -26.82
CA GLY A 205 8.00 2.41 -27.42
C GLY A 205 7.39 1.04 -27.18
N VAL A 206 6.60 0.92 -26.12
CA VAL A 206 5.55 -0.10 -26.05
C VAL A 206 4.53 0.31 -27.10
N SER A 207 4.57 -0.38 -28.25
CA SER A 207 3.54 -0.24 -29.28
C SER A 207 2.25 -0.89 -28.79
N ASP A 208 1.14 -0.19 -29.02
CA ASP A 208 -0.25 -0.63 -28.82
C ASP A 208 -0.56 -2.01 -29.41
#